data_AF-A0A2M8A7F1-F1
#
_entry.id   AF-A0A2M8A7F1-F1
#
_cell.length_a   1.000
_cell.length_b   1.000
_cell.length_c   1.000
_cell.angle_alpha   90.00
_cell.angle_beta   90.00
_cell.angle_gamma   90.00
#
_symmetry.space_group_name_H-M   'P 1'
#
loop_
_entity.id
_entity.type
_entity.pdbx_description
1 polymer ?
#
loop_
_entity_poly.entity_id
_entity_poly.type
_entity_poly.pdbx_seq_one_letter_code
_entity_poly.pdbx_strand_id
1 'polypeptide(L)'
;MNKILIQPPYFGDIAHYTAMAKSDEIYFESADNFQKQTARNRTHIMGANGKLMLNIPLKHSRGGDRQLTRDIRIENNFPWQDLHWKSLCSAYRSSPYFEFFEDDLQPLFIEKQVFLLDFNMKTILLMFDLIKIGNIETFHTDEYTMAPDGSYKDYRYLIQSKKVKFKNEPYQQVFDKLEFLPNLCILDLLFNLGPQTKPYLLKQRSL
;
A
#
# COMPACT_ATOMS: atom_id res chain seq x y z
N MET A 1 14.31 -5.86 -19.47
CA MET A 1 13.47 -6.11 -18.29
C MET A 1 13.54 -4.91 -17.37
N ASN A 2 12.39 -4.38 -16.96
CA ASN A 2 12.24 -3.28 -16.04
C ASN A 2 12.27 -3.80 -14.60
N LYS A 3 13.46 -3.81 -13.99
CA LYS A 3 13.66 -4.22 -12.60
C LYS A 3 13.55 -3.03 -11.67
N ILE A 4 12.82 -3.17 -10.57
CA ILE A 4 12.60 -2.08 -9.62
C ILE A 4 12.98 -2.47 -8.20
N LEU A 5 13.43 -1.49 -7.41
CA LEU A 5 13.64 -1.61 -5.96
C LEU A 5 12.61 -0.72 -5.25
N ILE A 6 11.79 -1.30 -4.38
CA ILE A 6 10.68 -0.57 -3.73
C ILE A 6 10.49 -1.00 -2.27
N GLN A 7 10.00 -0.09 -1.44
CA GLN A 7 9.63 -0.38 -0.06
C GLN A 7 8.22 -0.97 0.02
N PRO A 8 7.97 -2.03 0.79
CA PRO A 8 6.62 -2.56 1.03
C PRO A 8 5.73 -1.55 1.79
N PRO A 9 4.61 -1.07 1.21
CA PRO A 9 3.67 -0.21 1.92
C PRO A 9 2.49 -1.00 2.53
N TYR A 10 1.81 -0.41 3.51
CA TYR A 10 0.47 -0.84 3.91
C TYR A 10 -0.55 -0.30 2.91
N PHE A 11 -1.12 -1.16 2.06
CA PHE A 11 -2.00 -0.77 0.94
C PHE A 11 -1.49 0.50 0.23
N GLY A 12 -0.33 0.38 -0.42
CA GLY A 12 0.33 1.49 -1.11
C GLY A 12 -0.59 2.32 -2.00
N ASP A 13 -0.15 3.54 -2.30
CA ASP A 13 -0.90 4.45 -3.15
C ASP A 13 -0.80 4.08 -4.65
N ILE A 14 -1.55 4.80 -5.49
CA ILE A 14 -1.57 4.60 -6.94
C ILE A 14 -0.17 4.71 -7.53
N ALA A 15 0.71 5.58 -7.01
CA ALA A 15 2.09 5.67 -7.45
C ALA A 15 2.85 4.35 -7.22
N HIS A 16 2.78 3.77 -6.01
CA HIS A 16 3.42 2.47 -5.73
C HIS A 16 2.94 1.39 -6.69
N TYR A 17 1.63 1.27 -6.87
CA TYR A 17 1.07 0.23 -7.74
C TYR A 17 1.28 0.51 -9.23
N THR A 18 1.44 1.77 -9.64
CA THR A 18 1.87 2.12 -11.00
C THR A 18 3.30 1.68 -11.26
N ALA A 19 4.20 1.87 -10.28
CA ALA A 19 5.58 1.38 -10.39
C ALA A 19 5.62 -0.14 -10.51
N MET A 20 4.92 -0.83 -9.61
CA MET A 20 4.88 -2.30 -9.55
C MET A 20 4.22 -2.90 -10.79
N ALA A 21 3.05 -2.42 -11.20
CA ALA A 21 2.31 -2.98 -12.34
C ALA A 21 3.03 -2.84 -13.69
N LYS A 22 4.04 -1.98 -13.78
CA LYS A 22 4.85 -1.74 -15.00
C LYS A 22 6.22 -2.40 -14.96
N SER A 23 6.54 -3.13 -13.89
CA SER A 23 7.82 -3.81 -13.72
C SER A 23 7.75 -5.26 -14.20
N ASP A 24 8.90 -5.79 -14.59
CA ASP A 24 9.08 -7.22 -14.88
C ASP A 24 9.58 -7.97 -13.63
N GLU A 25 10.37 -7.30 -12.80
CA GLU A 25 10.93 -7.83 -11.54
C GLU A 25 10.86 -6.79 -10.43
N ILE A 26 10.46 -7.20 -9.22
CA ILE A 26 10.36 -6.35 -8.04
C ILE A 26 11.26 -6.87 -6.94
N TYR A 27 12.14 -6.00 -6.46
CA TYR A 27 12.91 -6.19 -5.24
C TYR A 27 12.26 -5.39 -4.12
N PHE A 28 11.74 -6.09 -3.12
CA PHE A 28 11.19 -5.50 -1.91
C PHE A 28 12.31 -5.24 -0.90
N GLU A 29 12.57 -3.97 -0.63
CA GLU A 29 13.53 -3.56 0.39
C GLU A 29 13.06 -4.01 1.78
N SER A 30 13.80 -4.96 2.35
CA SER A 30 13.46 -5.69 3.57
C SER A 30 14.56 -5.63 4.64
N ALA A 31 15.73 -5.08 4.30
CA ALA A 31 16.91 -5.02 5.15
C ALA A 31 17.13 -3.65 5.81
N ASP A 32 16.23 -2.69 5.57
CA ASP A 32 16.38 -1.33 6.08
C ASP A 32 15.90 -1.14 7.53
N ASN A 33 16.18 0.06 8.05
CA ASN A 33 15.66 0.50 9.34
C ASN A 33 14.27 1.14 9.20
N PHE A 34 13.41 0.89 10.18
CA PHE A 34 12.06 1.44 10.17
C PHE A 34 12.05 2.97 10.22
N GLN A 35 11.29 3.55 9.29
CA GLN A 35 11.08 4.99 9.21
C GLN A 35 9.65 5.32 9.66
N LYS A 36 9.54 6.03 10.78
CA LYS A 36 8.26 6.56 11.27
C LYS A 36 7.65 7.51 10.28
N GLN A 37 6.32 7.64 10.33
CA GLN A 37 5.58 8.54 9.46
C GLN A 37 5.87 8.26 7.98
N THR A 38 5.69 7.01 7.55
CA THR A 38 5.79 6.58 6.16
C THR A 38 4.62 5.67 5.81
N ALA A 39 4.44 5.36 4.53
CA ALA A 39 3.38 4.47 4.07
C ALA A 39 3.53 3.01 4.53
N ARG A 40 4.57 2.67 5.30
CA ARG A 40 4.76 1.33 5.89
C ARG A 40 3.63 0.95 6.85
N ASN A 41 3.20 1.90 7.68
CA ASN A 41 2.21 1.65 8.72
C ASN A 41 0.97 2.55 8.61
N ARG A 42 0.86 3.35 7.54
CA ARG A 42 -0.31 4.20 7.32
C ARG A 42 -0.68 4.28 5.85
N THR A 43 -1.98 4.40 5.60
CA THR A 43 -2.51 4.62 4.25
C THR A 43 -3.65 5.63 4.29
N HIS A 44 -4.08 6.10 3.13
CA HIS A 44 -5.16 7.08 3.05
C HIS A 44 -6.28 6.60 2.13
N ILE A 45 -7.50 6.70 2.63
CA ILE A 45 -8.74 6.38 1.94
C ILE A 45 -9.60 7.65 1.79
N MET A 46 -10.65 7.56 0.98
CA MET A 46 -11.69 8.59 0.92
C MET A 46 -12.75 8.27 1.96
N GLY A 47 -13.01 9.18 2.90
CA GLY A 47 -14.14 9.11 3.81
C GLY A 47 -15.19 10.18 3.49
N ALA A 48 -16.34 10.12 4.16
CA ALA A 48 -17.44 11.06 3.97
C ALA A 48 -17.06 12.54 4.23
N ASN A 49 -16.01 12.76 5.02
CA ASN A 49 -15.46 14.10 5.34
C ASN A 49 -14.13 14.38 4.61
N GLY A 50 -13.87 13.71 3.49
CA GLY A 50 -12.62 13.83 2.73
C GLY A 50 -11.57 12.80 3.17
N LYS A 51 -10.29 13.17 3.06
CA LYS A 51 -9.17 12.22 3.22
C LYS A 51 -9.08 11.66 4.64
N LEU A 52 -9.24 10.35 4.79
CA LEU A 52 -9.12 9.64 6.07
C LEU A 52 -7.82 8.82 6.09
N MET A 53 -7.06 8.94 7.18
CA MET A 53 -5.83 8.16 7.39
C MET A 53 -6.12 6.92 8.23
N LEU A 54 -5.71 5.76 7.74
CA LEU A 54 -5.67 4.52 8.52
C LEU A 54 -4.23 4.31 9.00
N ASN A 55 -4.03 4.00 10.28
CA ASN A 55 -2.71 3.86 10.89
C ASN A 55 -2.63 2.61 11.76
N ILE A 56 -1.77 1.68 11.35
CA ILE A 56 -1.42 0.50 12.11
C ILE A 56 -0.61 0.94 13.34
N PRO A 57 -1.07 0.67 14.57
CA PRO A 57 -0.32 0.95 15.78
C PRO A 57 0.84 -0.04 15.90
N LEU A 58 1.99 0.45 16.35
CA LEU A 58 3.23 -0.32 16.44
C LEU A 58 3.72 -0.35 17.88
N LYS A 59 4.35 -1.46 18.29
CA LYS A 59 5.02 -1.55 19.59
C LYS A 59 6.17 -0.55 19.64
N HIS A 60 6.29 0.18 20.75
CA HIS A 60 7.43 1.07 20.97
C HIS A 60 8.72 0.28 21.21
N SER A 61 9.82 0.70 20.58
CA SER A 61 11.15 0.21 20.93
C SER A 61 11.53 0.74 22.32
N ARG A 62 11.84 -0.19 23.24
CA ARG A 62 12.41 0.16 24.54
C ARG A 62 13.90 0.42 24.36
N GLY A 63 14.29 1.58 23.85
CA GLY A 63 15.72 1.89 23.70
C GLY A 63 16.10 3.06 22.80
N GLY A 64 15.19 3.65 22.03
CA GLY A 64 15.53 4.77 21.14
C GLY A 64 16.38 4.40 19.91
N ASP A 65 16.90 3.18 19.87
CA ASP A 65 17.68 2.65 18.75
C ASP A 65 16.82 2.44 17.49
N ARG A 66 17.50 2.56 16.34
CA ARG A 66 16.96 2.20 15.03
C ARG A 66 16.71 0.69 15.02
N GLN A 67 15.47 0.30 14.74
CA GLN A 67 15.08 -1.09 14.57
C GLN A 67 14.98 -1.43 13.09
N LEU A 68 15.38 -2.65 12.72
CA LEU A 68 15.15 -3.17 11.38
C LEU A 68 13.65 -3.26 11.11
N THR A 69 13.22 -2.89 9.91
CA THR A 69 11.80 -2.93 9.52
C THR A 69 11.18 -4.32 9.71
N ARG A 70 11.94 -5.38 9.42
CA ARG A 70 11.52 -6.78 9.62
C ARG A 70 11.22 -7.14 11.07
N ASP A 71 11.81 -6.44 12.04
CA ASP A 71 11.63 -6.71 13.47
C ASP A 71 10.50 -5.89 14.09
N ILE A 72 9.87 -4.98 13.32
CA ILE A 72 8.79 -4.12 13.80
C ILE A 72 7.53 -4.93 14.04
N ARG A 73 7.05 -4.88 15.29
CA ARG A 73 5.83 -5.56 15.72
C ARG A 73 4.62 -4.64 15.78
N ILE A 74 3.49 -5.17 15.37
CA ILE A 74 2.19 -4.53 15.46
C ILE A 74 1.68 -4.57 16.90
N GLU A 75 1.05 -3.48 17.36
CA GLU A 75 0.40 -3.41 18.66
C GLU A 75 -1.06 -3.89 18.57
N ASN A 76 -1.30 -5.15 18.94
CA ASN A 76 -2.63 -5.76 18.90
C ASN A 76 -3.45 -5.57 20.18
N ASN A 77 -2.98 -4.78 21.16
CA ASN A 77 -3.79 -4.42 22.34
C ASN A 77 -4.84 -3.33 22.02
N PHE A 78 -4.74 -2.68 20.86
CA PHE A 78 -5.77 -1.78 20.34
C PHE A 78 -6.55 -2.49 19.22
N PRO A 79 -7.87 -2.27 19.10
CA PRO A 79 -8.73 -2.91 18.10
C PRO A 79 -8.57 -2.27 16.70
N TRP A 80 -7.33 -2.03 16.26
CA TRP A 80 -7.05 -1.28 15.03
C TRP A 80 -7.59 -1.98 13.77
N GLN A 81 -7.59 -3.31 13.74
CA GLN A 81 -8.08 -4.07 12.59
C GLN A 81 -9.58 -3.89 12.39
N ASP A 82 -10.35 -4.04 13.47
CA ASP A 82 -11.80 -3.79 13.48
C ASP A 82 -12.11 -2.33 13.11
N LEU A 83 -11.34 -1.37 13.63
CA LEU A 83 -11.49 0.05 13.28
C LEU A 83 -11.19 0.31 11.80
N HIS A 84 -10.13 -0.29 11.25
CA HIS A 84 -9.79 -0.14 9.83
C HIS A 84 -10.86 -0.78 8.95
N TRP A 85 -11.32 -1.99 9.29
CA TRP A 85 -12.38 -2.68 8.54
C TRP A 85 -13.68 -1.90 8.52
N LYS A 86 -14.16 -1.45 9.69
CA LYS A 86 -15.34 -0.58 9.79
C LYS A 86 -15.19 0.71 8.99
N SER A 87 -13.98 1.28 8.97
CA SER A 87 -13.70 2.48 8.18
C SER A 87 -13.80 2.20 6.67
N LEU A 88 -13.27 1.06 6.20
CA LEU A 88 -13.39 0.64 4.80
C LEU A 88 -14.85 0.35 4.42
N CYS A 89 -15.58 -0.41 5.23
CA CYS A 89 -17.00 -0.67 5.02
C CYS A 89 -17.79 0.65 4.94
N SER A 90 -17.60 1.56 5.91
CA SER A 90 -18.32 2.84 5.93
C SER A 90 -17.99 3.72 4.72
N ALA A 91 -16.72 3.75 4.31
CA ALA A 91 -16.26 4.54 3.17
C ALA A 91 -16.76 4.01 1.83
N TYR A 92 -16.77 2.69 1.65
CA TYR A 92 -16.84 2.07 0.34
C TYR A 92 -18.02 1.11 0.13
N ARG A 93 -18.92 0.93 1.10
CA ARG A 93 -20.12 0.06 0.92
C ARG A 93 -20.92 0.41 -0.34
N SER A 94 -20.98 1.68 -0.71
CA SER A 94 -21.66 2.16 -1.91
C SER A 94 -20.79 2.24 -3.16
N SER A 95 -19.51 1.84 -3.09
CA SER A 95 -18.64 1.77 -4.26
C SER A 95 -19.05 0.60 -5.15
N PRO A 96 -18.94 0.73 -6.48
CA PRO A 96 -19.43 -0.27 -7.44
C PRO A 96 -18.87 -1.68 -7.23
N TYR A 97 -17.64 -1.81 -6.72
CA TYR A 97 -16.96 -3.11 -6.62
C TYR A 97 -16.62 -3.57 -5.20
N PHE A 98 -17.01 -2.84 -4.14
CA PHE A 98 -16.61 -3.20 -2.77
C PHE A 98 -17.08 -4.60 -2.37
N GLU A 99 -18.36 -4.91 -2.57
CA GLU A 99 -18.97 -6.19 -2.18
C GLU A 99 -18.32 -7.40 -2.87
N PHE A 100 -17.72 -7.21 -4.06
CA PHE A 100 -17.06 -8.28 -4.81
C PHE A 100 -15.71 -8.70 -4.23
N PHE A 101 -15.11 -7.87 -3.38
CA PHE A 101 -13.78 -8.11 -2.80
C PHE A 101 -13.83 -8.22 -1.26
N GLU A 102 -15.03 -8.15 -0.67
CA GLU A 102 -15.19 -8.09 0.78
C GLU A 102 -14.66 -9.36 1.45
N ASP A 103 -15.07 -10.53 0.95
CA ASP A 103 -14.69 -11.84 1.50
C ASP A 103 -13.18 -12.11 1.41
N ASP A 104 -12.52 -11.61 0.36
CA ASP A 104 -11.06 -11.76 0.19
C ASP A 104 -10.28 -10.83 1.13
N LEU A 105 -10.79 -9.62 1.38
CA LEU A 105 -10.11 -8.58 2.17
C LEU A 105 -10.35 -8.73 3.67
N GLN A 106 -11.54 -9.14 4.08
CA GLN A 106 -11.95 -9.21 5.48
C GLN A 106 -10.97 -10.02 6.37
N PRO A 107 -10.43 -11.18 5.94
CA PRO A 107 -9.50 -11.97 6.75
C PRO A 107 -8.27 -11.19 7.24
N LEU A 108 -7.77 -10.23 6.45
CA LEU A 108 -6.65 -9.36 6.83
C LEU A 108 -6.95 -8.51 8.09
N PHE A 109 -8.22 -8.30 8.41
CA PHE A 109 -8.69 -7.49 9.52
C PHE A 109 -9.32 -8.29 10.67
N ILE A 110 -9.39 -9.61 10.55
CA ILE A 110 -9.86 -10.50 11.63
C ILE A 110 -8.65 -11.18 12.30
N GLU A 111 -7.71 -11.66 11.50
CA GLU A 111 -6.56 -12.42 12.01
C GLU A 111 -5.50 -11.49 12.60
N LYS A 112 -5.08 -11.73 13.85
CA LYS A 112 -4.01 -10.95 14.48
C LYS A 112 -2.70 -11.06 13.69
N GLN A 113 -2.10 -9.92 13.39
CA GLN A 113 -0.84 -9.83 12.63
C GLN A 113 0.32 -9.49 13.57
N VAL A 114 1.47 -10.15 13.40
CA VAL A 114 2.60 -10.01 14.34
C VAL A 114 3.59 -8.96 13.87
N PHE A 115 4.16 -9.15 12.67
CA PHE A 115 5.18 -8.27 12.10
C PHE A 115 4.58 -7.36 11.03
N LEU A 116 5.05 -6.10 11.01
CA LEU A 116 4.58 -5.09 10.06
C LEU A 116 4.94 -5.46 8.62
N LEU A 117 6.18 -5.89 8.39
CA LEU A 117 6.67 -6.25 7.06
C LEU A 117 5.86 -7.41 6.47
N ASP A 118 5.67 -8.48 7.24
CA ASP A 118 4.87 -9.64 6.83
C ASP A 118 3.45 -9.21 6.44
N PHE A 119 2.83 -8.33 7.24
CA PHE A 119 1.50 -7.84 6.93
C PHE A 119 1.47 -6.95 5.67
N ASN A 120 2.46 -6.08 5.48
CA ASN A 120 2.58 -5.30 4.24
C ASN A 120 2.67 -6.23 3.02
N MET A 121 3.53 -7.27 3.09
CA MET A 121 3.65 -8.26 2.02
C MET A 121 2.35 -8.99 1.75
N LYS A 122 1.63 -9.44 2.80
CA LYS A 122 0.29 -10.05 2.66
C LYS A 122 -0.67 -9.12 1.92
N THR A 123 -0.71 -7.83 2.28
CA THR A 123 -1.57 -6.86 1.59
C THR A 123 -1.18 -6.70 0.12
N ILE A 124 0.11 -6.61 -0.20
CA ILE A 124 0.59 -6.43 -1.58
C ILE A 124 0.25 -7.62 -2.45
N LEU A 125 0.54 -8.84 -1.96
CA LEU A 125 0.29 -10.08 -2.71
C LEU A 125 -1.20 -10.29 -2.95
N LEU A 126 -2.05 -10.02 -1.95
CA LEU A 126 -3.51 -10.07 -2.15
C LEU A 126 -3.94 -9.06 -3.22
N MET A 127 -3.47 -7.82 -3.15
CA MET A 127 -3.82 -6.81 -4.15
C MET A 127 -3.33 -7.18 -5.56
N PHE A 128 -2.17 -7.83 -5.70
CA PHE A 128 -1.71 -8.34 -6.98
C PHE A 128 -2.68 -9.36 -7.55
N ASP A 129 -3.16 -10.29 -6.74
CA ASP A 129 -4.16 -11.26 -7.18
C ASP A 129 -5.50 -10.61 -7.52
N LEU A 130 -6.03 -9.74 -6.66
CA LEU A 130 -7.33 -9.08 -6.90
C LEU A 130 -7.31 -8.20 -8.16
N ILE A 131 -6.21 -7.49 -8.41
CA ILE A 131 -6.03 -6.61 -9.58
C ILE A 131 -5.58 -7.40 -10.82
N LYS A 132 -5.22 -8.67 -10.66
CA LYS A 132 -4.64 -9.53 -11.71
C LYS A 132 -3.33 -8.94 -12.28
N ILE A 133 -2.49 -8.39 -11.41
CA ILE A 133 -1.09 -8.06 -11.69
C ILE A 133 -0.33 -9.40 -11.70
N GLY A 134 -0.09 -9.96 -12.88
CA GLY A 134 0.41 -11.33 -13.05
C GLY A 134 1.90 -11.39 -13.39
N ASN A 135 2.51 -12.54 -13.09
CA ASN A 135 3.85 -13.01 -13.50
C ASN A 135 5.01 -12.04 -13.30
N ILE A 136 4.95 -11.23 -12.24
CA ILE A 136 6.09 -10.42 -11.82
C ILE A 136 6.95 -11.25 -10.88
N GLU A 137 8.24 -11.39 -11.17
CA GLU A 137 9.16 -12.05 -10.25
C GLU A 137 9.39 -11.12 -9.05
N THR A 138 9.27 -11.67 -7.84
CA THR A 138 9.42 -10.89 -6.61
C THR A 138 10.55 -11.44 -5.77
N PHE A 139 11.36 -10.54 -5.24
CA PHE A 139 12.54 -10.83 -4.44
C PHE A 139 12.57 -9.93 -3.21
N HIS A 140 13.36 -10.31 -2.21
CA HIS A 140 13.64 -9.49 -1.04
C HIS A 140 15.13 -9.13 -1.02
N THR A 141 15.45 -7.93 -0.53
CA THR A 141 16.86 -7.57 -0.26
C THR A 141 17.34 -8.26 1.01
N ASP A 142 18.54 -8.85 0.94
CA ASP A 142 19.21 -9.41 2.12
C ASP A 142 19.99 -8.35 2.91
N GLU A 143 20.49 -7.34 2.21
CA GLU A 143 21.29 -6.24 2.76
C GLU A 143 20.79 -4.88 2.27
N TYR A 144 20.95 -3.86 3.12
CA TYR A 144 20.59 -2.50 2.79
C TYR A 144 21.78 -1.76 2.14
N THR A 145 21.57 -1.29 0.92
CA THR A 145 22.54 -0.43 0.21
C THR A 145 21.96 0.97 0.05
N MET A 146 22.73 1.99 0.46
CA MET A 146 22.29 3.38 0.37
C MET A 146 22.14 3.84 -1.09
N ALA A 147 23.13 3.54 -1.92
CA ALA A 147 23.12 3.81 -3.36
C ALA A 147 23.21 2.48 -4.12
N PRO A 148 22.08 1.97 -4.66
CA PRO A 148 22.10 0.79 -5.52
C PRO A 148 23.04 1.02 -6.72
N ASP A 149 23.64 -0.04 -7.20
CA ASP A 149 24.62 -0.06 -8.32
C ASP A 149 24.01 0.28 -9.70
N GLY A 150 22.74 0.68 -9.75
CA GLY A 150 21.99 0.99 -10.97
C GLY A 150 21.35 -0.23 -11.64
N SER A 151 21.44 -1.42 -11.05
CA SER A 151 20.78 -2.64 -11.56
C SER A 151 19.25 -2.60 -11.51
N TYR A 152 18.67 -1.69 -10.69
CA TYR A 152 17.24 -1.47 -10.57
C TYR A 152 16.89 0.02 -10.62
N LYS A 153 15.67 0.34 -11.07
CA LYS A 153 15.11 1.67 -10.84
C LYS A 153 14.67 1.79 -9.38
N ASP A 154 15.30 2.70 -8.63
CA ASP A 154 15.03 2.91 -7.21
C ASP A 154 13.76 3.74 -6.97
N TYR A 155 12.70 3.09 -6.48
CA TYR A 155 11.43 3.69 -6.09
C TYR A 155 11.21 3.69 -4.57
N ARG A 156 12.25 3.44 -3.75
CA ARG A 156 12.10 3.43 -2.28
C ARG A 156 11.59 4.75 -1.73
N TYR A 157 11.80 5.86 -2.43
CA TYR A 157 11.28 7.18 -2.07
C TYR A 157 9.76 7.26 -2.04
N LEU A 158 9.04 6.38 -2.75
CA LEU A 158 7.57 6.37 -2.81
C LEU A 158 6.94 6.18 -1.43
N ILE A 159 7.62 5.46 -0.53
CA ILE A 159 7.14 5.22 0.85
C ILE A 159 6.89 6.52 1.62
N GLN A 160 7.52 7.62 1.19
CA GLN A 160 7.31 8.96 1.74
C GLN A 160 6.22 9.69 0.96
N SER A 161 4.96 9.22 1.02
CA SER A 161 3.85 9.73 0.19
C SER A 161 3.71 11.27 0.14
N LYS A 162 4.09 11.99 1.21
CA LYS A 162 4.07 13.47 1.24
C LYS A 162 5.08 14.13 0.29
N LYS A 163 6.16 13.44 -0.06
CA LYS A 163 7.22 13.93 -0.95
C LYS A 163 6.99 13.53 -2.41
N VAL A 164 6.06 12.60 -2.66
CA VAL A 164 5.74 12.10 -3.99
C VAL A 164 4.82 13.10 -4.69
N LYS A 165 5.32 13.77 -5.74
CA LYS A 165 4.54 14.69 -6.58
C LYS A 165 3.84 13.96 -7.74
N PHE A 166 3.23 12.81 -7.45
CA PHE A 166 2.49 12.04 -8.43
C PHE A 166 1.04 12.54 -8.52
N LYS A 167 0.58 12.78 -9.75
CA LYS A 167 -0.82 13.12 -10.05
C LYS A 167 -1.33 12.11 -11.07
N ASN A 168 -2.20 11.22 -10.62
CA ASN A 168 -2.89 10.26 -11.47
C ASN A 168 -4.03 10.94 -12.24
N GLU A 169 -4.42 10.35 -13.37
CA GLU A 169 -5.61 10.77 -14.12
C GLU A 169 -6.87 10.66 -13.25
N PRO A 170 -7.77 11.66 -13.19
CA PRO A 170 -8.98 11.54 -12.38
C PRO A 170 -9.83 10.31 -12.75
N TYR A 171 -10.49 9.74 -11.75
CA TYR A 171 -11.47 8.67 -11.90
C TYR A 171 -12.66 8.94 -10.96
N GLN A 172 -13.78 8.30 -11.20
CA GLN A 172 -14.97 8.46 -10.37
C GLN A 172 -14.72 7.82 -9.01
N GLN A 173 -14.66 8.63 -7.95
CA GLN A 173 -14.55 8.19 -6.56
C GLN A 173 -15.95 8.15 -5.92
N VAL A 174 -16.08 7.37 -4.85
CA VAL A 174 -17.37 7.06 -4.20
C VAL A 174 -18.14 8.29 -3.72
N PHE A 175 -17.45 9.33 -3.24
CA PHE A 175 -18.07 10.59 -2.82
C PHE A 175 -17.92 11.65 -3.92
N ASP A 176 -18.76 11.55 -4.95
CA ASP A 176 -18.78 12.42 -6.14
C ASP A 176 -19.03 13.92 -5.86
N LYS A 177 -19.63 14.24 -4.71
CA LYS A 177 -19.85 15.61 -4.23
C LYS A 177 -18.62 16.27 -3.63
N LEU A 178 -17.57 15.49 -3.30
CA LEU A 178 -16.32 16.00 -2.79
C LEU A 178 -15.33 16.25 -3.94
N GLU A 179 -14.35 17.12 -3.70
CA GLU A 179 -13.25 17.27 -4.64
C GLU A 179 -12.48 15.96 -4.80
N PHE A 180 -12.08 15.66 -6.04
CA PHE A 180 -11.27 14.49 -6.35
C PHE A 180 -9.98 14.46 -5.53
N LEU A 181 -9.72 13.33 -4.87
CA LEU A 181 -8.52 13.12 -4.06
C LEU A 181 -7.50 12.28 -4.85
N PRO A 182 -6.39 12.89 -5.33
CA PRO A 182 -5.38 12.14 -6.07
C PRO A 182 -4.57 11.24 -5.15
N ASN A 183 -4.02 10.17 -5.74
CA ASN A 183 -3.05 9.26 -5.14
C ASN A 183 -3.47 8.72 -3.75
N LEU A 184 -4.73 8.28 -3.64
CA LEU A 184 -5.19 7.48 -2.50
C LEU A 184 -4.63 6.05 -2.58
N CYS A 185 -4.89 5.27 -1.53
CA CYS A 185 -4.49 3.87 -1.48
C CYS A 185 -5.08 3.06 -2.64
N ILE A 186 -4.46 1.93 -2.95
CA ILE A 186 -4.90 1.05 -4.03
C ILE A 186 -6.32 0.50 -3.83
N LEU A 187 -6.79 0.36 -2.59
CA LEU A 187 -8.16 -0.10 -2.31
C LEU A 187 -9.21 0.88 -2.86
N ASP A 188 -8.97 2.19 -2.73
CA ASP A 188 -9.84 3.23 -3.29
C ASP A 188 -10.02 3.02 -4.79
N LEU A 189 -8.91 2.78 -5.49
CA LEU A 189 -8.94 2.54 -6.92
C LEU A 189 -9.62 1.21 -7.27
N LEU A 190 -9.37 0.15 -6.49
CA LEU A 190 -9.98 -1.17 -6.70
C LEU A 190 -11.50 -1.13 -6.52
N PHE A 191 -11.99 -0.52 -5.44
CA PHE A 191 -13.42 -0.48 -5.16
C PHE A 191 -14.21 0.36 -6.15
N ASN A 192 -13.58 1.39 -6.72
CA ASN A 192 -14.25 2.26 -7.69
C ASN A 192 -14.12 1.75 -9.14
N LEU A 193 -13.03 1.07 -9.51
CA LEU A 193 -12.78 0.66 -10.90
C LEU A 193 -12.84 -0.85 -11.15
N GLY A 194 -12.69 -1.68 -10.11
CA GLY A 194 -12.73 -3.14 -10.21
C GLY A 194 -11.80 -3.68 -11.31
N PRO A 195 -12.31 -4.39 -12.33
CA PRO A 195 -11.49 -4.92 -13.43
C PRO A 195 -10.68 -3.85 -14.19
N GLN A 196 -11.10 -2.59 -14.16
CA GLN A 196 -10.40 -1.48 -14.84
C GLN A 196 -9.19 -0.96 -14.05
N THR A 197 -8.95 -1.43 -12.81
CA THR A 197 -7.81 -0.99 -11.99
C THR A 197 -6.47 -1.26 -12.68
N LYS A 198 -6.24 -2.47 -13.24
CA LYS A 198 -4.98 -2.79 -13.93
C LYS A 198 -4.77 -1.94 -15.19
N PRO A 199 -5.71 -1.89 -16.17
CA PRO A 199 -5.59 -1.00 -17.32
C PRO A 199 -5.32 0.46 -16.94
N TYR A 200 -6.00 0.94 -15.89
CA TYR A 200 -5.82 2.29 -15.38
C TYR A 200 -4.38 2.54 -14.87
N LEU A 201 -3.81 1.62 -14.08
CA LEU A 201 -2.43 1.72 -13.60
C LEU A 201 -1.41 1.75 -14.75
N LEU A 202 -1.62 0.91 -15.76
CA LEU A 202 -0.73 0.83 -16.93
C LEU A 202 -0.76 2.11 -17.77
N LYS A 203 -1.90 2.81 -17.82
CA LYS A 203 -2.07 4.08 -18.54
C LYS A 203 -1.41 5.28 -17.85
N GLN A 204 -1.19 5.23 -16.53
CA GLN A 204 -0.60 6.37 -15.80
C GLN A 204 0.77 6.75 -16.36
N ARG A 205 1.20 8.00 -16.20
CA ARG A 205 2.57 8.38 -16.59
C ARG A 205 3.59 7.67 -15.72
N SER A 206 4.76 7.37 -16.30
CA SER A 206 5.89 6.85 -15.53
C SER A 206 6.35 7.86 -14.48
N LEU A 207 6.79 7.32 -13.33
CA LEU A 207 7.28 8.08 -12.18
C LEU A 207 8.69 8.63 -12.36
#